data_AF-K1RNQ0-F1
#
_entry.id   AF-K1RNQ0-F1
#
_cell.length_a   1.000
_cell.length_b   1.000
_cell.length_c   1.000
_cell.angle_alpha   90.00
_cell.angle_beta   90.00
_cell.angle_gamma   90.00
#
_symmetry.space_group_name_H-M   'P 1'
#
loop_
_entity.id
_entity.type
_entity.pdbx_description
1 polymer ?
#
loop_
_entity_poly.entity_id
_entity_poly.type
_entity_poly.pdbx_seq_one_letter_code
_entity_poly.pdbx_strand_id
1 'polypeptide(L)'
;MELEALRTRKSVFSENEYFSIVTTSKQYQVIRFFFVKSRYKAGQAAEYSIYEVVQRWISPKGTTDRCPTAWYVNVVLRPMGEYSDMEVRKNNGLHAYDITPMCTYPRQRFIPELKRNGFKGDYHNTLPYDLFTAILSDSRTETLLKAGQYAMLRHYIRSS
;
A
#
# COMPACT_ATOMS: atom_id res chain seq x y z
N MET A 1 -42.88 0.18 -7.78
CA MET A 1 -42.64 -1.05 -7.00
C MET A 1 -41.54 -0.70 -6.02
N GLU A 2 -41.89 -0.38 -4.77
CA GLU A 2 -40.93 0.01 -3.73
C GLU A 2 -40.36 -1.25 -3.06
N LEU A 3 -39.03 -1.35 -3.00
CA LEU A 3 -38.33 -2.44 -2.32
C LEU A 3 -38.20 -2.09 -0.84
N GLU A 4 -38.97 -2.76 0.02
CA GLU A 4 -38.82 -2.65 1.47
C GLU A 4 -37.70 -3.58 1.97
N ALA A 5 -36.65 -2.99 2.57
CA ALA A 5 -35.54 -3.75 3.12
C ALA A 5 -35.93 -4.39 4.47
N LEU A 6 -36.24 -5.69 4.47
CA LEU A 6 -36.51 -6.46 5.68
C LEU A 6 -35.22 -6.61 6.52
N ARG A 7 -35.07 -5.77 7.55
CA ARG A 7 -33.92 -5.78 8.46
C ARG A 7 -34.06 -6.93 9.48
N THR A 8 -33.56 -8.11 9.14
CA THR A 8 -33.59 -9.28 10.04
C THR A 8 -32.35 -9.33 10.95
N ARG A 9 -32.52 -9.78 12.22
CA ARG A 9 -31.41 -10.00 13.19
C ARG A 9 -30.40 -11.10 12.78
N LYS A 10 -30.62 -11.75 11.63
CA LYS A 10 -29.76 -12.79 11.07
C LYS A 10 -28.72 -12.25 10.07
N SER A 11 -28.84 -10.99 9.65
CA SER A 11 -27.91 -10.40 8.69
C SER A 11 -26.51 -10.22 9.31
N VAL A 12 -25.51 -10.72 8.60
CA VAL A 12 -24.09 -10.57 8.92
C VAL A 12 -23.48 -9.73 7.81
N PHE A 13 -22.93 -8.57 8.17
CA PHE A 13 -22.19 -7.71 7.25
C PHE A 13 -20.69 -8.00 7.41
N SER A 14 -20.00 -8.16 6.30
CA SER A 14 -18.54 -8.32 6.29
C SER A 14 -17.97 -7.32 5.29
N GLU A 15 -17.05 -6.49 5.75
CA GLU A 15 -16.33 -5.52 4.93
C GLU A 15 -14.83 -5.78 5.05
N ASN A 16 -14.13 -5.58 3.94
CA ASN A 16 -12.73 -5.91 3.80
C ASN A 16 -12.01 -4.75 3.12
N GLU A 17 -11.02 -4.17 3.77
CA GLU A 17 -10.29 -3.02 3.27
C GLU A 17 -8.78 -3.14 3.50
N TYR A 18 -8.01 -2.43 2.68
CA TYR A 18 -6.57 -2.35 2.83
C TYR A 18 -6.15 -1.00 3.41
N PHE A 19 -5.19 -1.00 4.32
CA PHE A 19 -4.49 0.21 4.72
C PHE A 19 -2.98 0.02 4.64
N SER A 20 -2.26 1.13 4.55
CA SER A 20 -0.80 1.15 4.44
C SER A 20 -0.15 1.88 5.61
N ILE A 21 1.05 1.43 6.00
CA ILE A 21 1.92 2.13 6.94
C ILE A 21 3.25 2.37 6.25
N VAL A 22 3.68 3.63 6.22
CA VAL A 22 4.97 4.03 5.68
C VAL A 22 5.95 4.27 6.83
N THR A 23 6.96 3.42 6.92
CA THR A 23 7.95 3.43 7.99
C THR A 23 9.37 3.27 7.44
N THR A 24 10.36 3.46 8.30
CA THR A 24 11.78 3.26 7.97
C THR A 24 12.36 2.16 8.82
N SER A 25 13.17 1.28 8.23
CA SER A 25 13.94 0.30 8.97
C SER A 25 15.42 0.41 8.58
N LYS A 26 16.26 0.80 9.55
CA LYS A 26 17.67 1.14 9.31
C LYS A 26 17.78 2.23 8.22
N GLN A 27 18.30 1.86 7.05
CA GLN A 27 18.46 2.74 5.89
C GLN A 27 17.38 2.51 4.82
N TYR A 28 16.49 1.55 5.00
CA TYR A 28 15.48 1.21 4.00
C TYR A 28 14.17 1.92 4.28
N GLN A 29 13.54 2.40 3.22
CA GLN A 29 12.15 2.82 3.26
C GLN A 29 11.28 1.57 3.14
N VAL A 30 10.33 1.40 4.06
CA VAL A 30 9.45 0.23 4.13
C VAL A 30 8.00 0.68 4.04
N ILE A 31 7.26 0.11 3.11
CA ILE A 31 5.80 0.28 2.99
C ILE A 31 5.16 -1.04 3.35
N ARG A 32 4.34 -1.03 4.40
CA ARG A 32 3.65 -2.21 4.92
C ARG A 32 2.18 -2.11 4.58
N PHE A 33 1.61 -3.17 4.03
CA PHE A 33 0.20 -3.26 3.69
C PHE A 33 -0.50 -4.23 4.62
N PHE A 34 -1.60 -3.77 5.18
CA PHE A 34 -2.43 -4.51 6.10
C PHE A 34 -3.80 -4.72 5.48
N PHE A 35 -4.33 -5.91 5.65
CA PHE A 35 -5.68 -6.29 5.31
C PHE A 35 -6.54 -6.32 6.56
N VAL A 36 -7.64 -5.57 6.54
CA VAL A 36 -8.60 -5.47 7.64
C VAL A 36 -9.89 -6.11 7.20
N LYS A 37 -10.34 -7.08 7.99
CA LYS A 37 -11.63 -7.72 7.86
C LYS A 37 -12.47 -7.34 9.06
N SER A 38 -13.61 -6.71 8.81
CA SER A 38 -14.59 -6.36 9.82
C SER A 38 -15.84 -7.19 9.61
N ARG A 39 -16.36 -7.76 10.70
CA ARG A 39 -17.58 -8.56 10.68
C ARG A 39 -18.53 -8.02 11.73
N TYR A 40 -19.71 -7.63 11.27
CA TYR A 40 -20.78 -7.09 12.08
C TYR A 40 -21.98 -8.04 12.04
N LYS A 41 -22.46 -8.42 13.22
CA LYS A 41 -23.71 -9.16 13.37
C LYS A 41 -24.60 -8.43 14.35
N ALA A 42 -25.88 -8.27 14.00
CA ALA A 42 -26.84 -7.56 14.84
C ALA A 42 -26.91 -8.20 16.24
N GLY A 43 -26.58 -7.42 17.28
CA GLY A 43 -26.57 -7.87 18.68
C GLY A 43 -25.26 -8.52 19.15
N GLN A 44 -24.21 -8.56 18.33
CA GLN A 44 -22.86 -8.96 18.74
C GLN A 44 -21.89 -7.79 18.58
N ALA A 45 -20.82 -7.78 19.38
CA ALA A 45 -19.72 -6.83 19.18
C ALA A 45 -19.07 -7.06 17.81
N ALA A 46 -18.57 -5.99 17.19
CA ALA A 46 -17.87 -6.09 15.92
C ALA A 46 -16.57 -6.90 16.09
N GLU A 47 -16.37 -7.88 15.21
CA GLU A 47 -15.13 -8.64 15.14
C GLU A 47 -14.21 -7.97 14.11
N TYR A 48 -12.97 -7.69 14.50
CA TYR A 48 -11.95 -7.13 13.62
C TYR A 48 -10.75 -8.07 13.55
N SER A 49 -10.38 -8.44 12.33
CA SER A 49 -9.17 -9.21 12.06
C SER A 49 -8.24 -8.43 11.16
N ILE A 50 -6.99 -8.24 11.59
CA ILE A 50 -5.99 -7.46 10.87
C ILE A 50 -4.78 -8.32 10.61
N TYR A 51 -4.37 -8.39 9.35
CA TYR A 51 -3.23 -9.20 8.93
C TYR A 51 -2.30 -8.36 8.07
N GLU A 52 -1.00 -8.48 8.29
CA GLU A 52 -0.01 -7.90 7.39
C GLU A 52 0.18 -8.81 6.17
N VAL A 53 -0.02 -8.27 4.97
CA VAL A 53 -0.08 -9.07 3.74
C VAL A 53 1.15 -8.87 2.86
N VAL A 54 1.64 -7.62 2.75
CA VAL A 54 2.75 -7.27 1.86
C VAL A 54 3.67 -6.25 2.53
N GLN A 55 4.98 -6.45 2.40
CA GLN A 55 5.99 -5.44 2.68
C GLN A 55 6.77 -5.11 1.41
N ARG A 56 6.91 -3.82 1.12
CA ARG A 56 7.79 -3.32 0.07
C ARG A 56 8.98 -2.62 0.70
N TRP A 57 10.18 -3.07 0.36
CA TRP A 57 11.42 -2.50 0.85
C TRP A 57 12.14 -1.79 -0.29
N ILE A 58 12.43 -0.51 -0.08
CA ILE A 58 13.08 0.36 -1.06
C ILE A 58 14.44 0.76 -0.48
N SER A 59 15.49 0.51 -1.25
CA SER A 59 16.85 0.92 -0.87
C SER A 59 17.06 2.42 -1.08
N PRO A 60 18.02 3.06 -0.37
CA PRO A 60 18.40 4.46 -0.61
C PRO A 60 18.82 4.77 -2.05
N LYS A 61 19.22 3.75 -2.81
CA LYS A 61 19.66 3.87 -4.21
C LYS A 61 18.52 3.70 -5.22
N GLY A 62 17.28 3.49 -4.74
CA GLY A 62 16.11 3.29 -5.60
C GLY A 62 15.95 1.86 -6.14
N THR A 63 16.87 0.94 -5.83
CA THR A 63 16.73 -0.47 -6.22
C THR A 63 15.73 -1.18 -5.30
N THR A 64 14.75 -1.88 -5.90
CA THR A 64 13.77 -2.71 -5.19
C THR A 64 14.17 -4.18 -5.31
N ASP A 65 14.99 -4.68 -4.38
CA ASP A 65 15.49 -6.05 -4.51
C ASP A 65 14.61 -7.11 -3.85
N ARG A 66 13.77 -6.75 -2.85
CA ARG A 66 13.09 -7.75 -2.00
C ARG A 66 11.72 -7.27 -1.51
N CYS A 67 10.67 -8.00 -1.86
CA CYS A 67 9.35 -7.88 -1.24
C CYS A 67 9.10 -9.14 -0.40
N PRO A 68 9.13 -9.05 0.94
CA PRO A 68 8.50 -10.04 1.80
C PRO A 68 6.99 -9.94 1.60
N THR A 69 6.41 -10.96 0.97
CA THR A 69 4.97 -11.04 0.73
C THR A 69 4.45 -12.27 1.44
N ALA A 70 3.37 -12.12 2.20
CA ALA A 70 2.68 -13.26 2.77
C ALA A 70 1.83 -13.97 1.70
N TRP A 71 1.19 -13.30 0.74
CA TRP A 71 0.14 -13.95 -0.05
C TRP A 71 -0.15 -13.46 -1.49
N TYR A 72 -0.89 -14.30 -2.22
CA TYR A 72 -1.50 -14.04 -3.53
C TYR A 72 -2.60 -12.97 -3.43
N VAL A 73 -2.53 -11.96 -4.28
CA VAL A 73 -3.38 -10.75 -4.21
C VAL A 73 -4.73 -10.93 -4.94
N ASN A 74 -4.97 -12.11 -5.51
CA ASN A 74 -6.19 -12.40 -6.26
C ASN A 74 -7.33 -12.84 -5.32
N VAL A 75 -8.51 -12.25 -5.50
CA VAL A 75 -9.75 -12.52 -4.73
C VAL A 75 -10.07 -14.02 -4.62
N VAL A 76 -9.76 -14.79 -5.66
CA VAL A 76 -10.07 -16.23 -5.73
C VAL A 76 -9.19 -17.08 -4.80
N LEU A 77 -7.92 -16.72 -4.63
CA LEU A 77 -6.93 -17.52 -3.87
C LEU A 77 -6.70 -17.01 -2.44
N ARG A 78 -7.32 -15.87 -2.09
CA ARG A 78 -7.29 -15.24 -0.76
C ARG A 78 -7.70 -16.17 0.40
N PRO A 79 -8.71 -17.06 0.29
CA PRO A 79 -9.15 -17.90 1.42
C PRO A 79 -8.10 -18.93 1.84
N MET A 80 -7.26 -19.37 0.90
CA MET A 80 -6.17 -20.29 1.22
C MET A 80 -5.03 -19.59 1.95
N GLY A 81 -5.18 -18.27 2.13
CA GLY A 81 -4.15 -17.31 2.46
C GLY A 81 -4.13 -16.65 3.81
N GLU A 82 -5.02 -17.02 4.72
CA GLU A 82 -5.10 -16.30 5.98
C GLU A 82 -4.03 -16.77 7.01
N TYR A 83 -3.22 -17.80 6.72
CA TYR A 83 -2.42 -18.51 7.75
C TYR A 83 -0.96 -18.88 7.42
N SER A 84 -0.35 -18.46 6.30
CA SER A 84 1.09 -18.73 6.06
C SER A 84 1.99 -17.55 6.40
N ASP A 85 3.26 -17.88 6.61
CA ASP A 85 4.35 -16.94 6.87
C ASP A 85 4.71 -16.08 5.65
N MET A 86 5.38 -14.94 5.91
CA MET A 86 5.91 -14.05 4.89
C MET A 86 7.12 -14.66 4.17
N GLU A 87 7.09 -14.66 2.84
CA GLU A 87 8.18 -15.15 2.00
C GLU A 87 8.84 -14.00 1.23
N VAL A 88 10.17 -14.01 1.15
CA VAL A 88 10.90 -13.04 0.31
C VAL A 88 10.83 -13.49 -1.16
N ARG A 89 10.15 -12.71 -1.99
CA ARG A 89 10.04 -12.98 -3.43
C ARG A 89 10.75 -11.90 -4.24
N LYS A 90 11.29 -12.30 -5.39
CA LYS A 90 11.83 -11.37 -6.39
C LYS A 90 10.65 -10.67 -7.06
N ASN A 91 10.73 -9.35 -7.16
CA ASN A 91 9.74 -8.57 -7.89
C ASN A 91 10.00 -8.73 -9.40
N ASN A 92 9.25 -9.61 -10.06
CA ASN A 92 9.40 -9.89 -11.50
C ASN A 92 8.67 -8.86 -12.40
N GLY A 93 8.44 -7.63 -11.91
CA GLY A 93 7.65 -6.63 -12.66
C GLY A 93 6.17 -6.96 -12.74
N LEU A 94 5.69 -7.91 -11.93
CA LEU A 94 4.28 -8.24 -11.86
C LEU A 94 3.56 -7.19 -11.00
N HIS A 95 2.67 -6.43 -11.63
CA HIS A 95 1.67 -5.56 -10.98
C HIS A 95 0.73 -6.31 -10.00
N ALA A 96 0.88 -7.63 -9.89
CA ALA A 96 0.15 -8.46 -8.95
C ALA A 96 0.19 -7.92 -7.52
N TYR A 97 1.26 -7.22 -7.13
CA TYR A 97 1.42 -6.70 -5.78
C TYR A 97 0.96 -5.25 -5.61
N ASP A 98 0.46 -4.57 -6.66
CA ASP A 98 0.05 -3.16 -6.63
C ASP A 98 -1.29 -3.01 -5.90
N ILE A 99 -1.19 -2.97 -4.57
CA ILE A 99 -2.32 -2.74 -3.68
C ILE A 99 -2.54 -1.23 -3.60
N THR A 100 -3.74 -0.77 -3.95
CA THR A 100 -4.18 0.59 -3.67
C THR A 100 -4.89 0.59 -2.31
N PRO A 101 -4.24 1.09 -1.23
CA PRO A 101 -4.86 1.12 0.09
C PRO A 101 -5.94 2.21 0.13
N MET A 102 -6.97 2.02 0.95
CA MET A 102 -7.97 3.05 1.21
C MET A 102 -7.30 4.25 1.91
N CYS A 103 -6.45 3.97 2.89
CA CYS A 103 -5.74 5.01 3.62
C CYS A 103 -4.30 4.62 3.98
N THR A 104 -3.47 5.65 4.16
CA THR A 104 -2.14 5.52 4.75
C THR A 104 -2.17 6.06 6.18
N TYR A 105 -1.62 5.31 7.11
CA TYR A 105 -1.52 5.73 8.51
C TYR A 105 -0.79 7.08 8.64
N PRO A 106 -1.29 8.03 9.44
CA PRO A 106 -0.80 9.41 9.42
C PRO A 106 0.61 9.57 10.00
N ARG A 107 1.03 8.71 10.93
CA ARG A 107 2.39 8.77 11.50
C ARG A 107 3.36 8.03 10.60
N GLN A 108 3.97 8.79 9.69
CA GLN A 108 4.87 8.25 8.68
C GLN A 108 6.32 8.61 8.99
N ARG A 109 7.23 7.72 8.62
CA ARG A 109 8.68 7.96 8.71
C ARG A 109 9.29 7.81 7.33
N PHE A 110 10.23 8.71 7.02
CA PHE A 110 10.91 8.75 5.73
C PHE A 110 12.42 8.77 5.92
N ILE A 111 13.11 8.08 5.01
CA ILE A 111 14.56 8.13 4.93
C ILE A 111 15.03 9.56 4.58
N PRO A 112 16.20 10.02 5.10
CA PRO A 112 16.68 11.37 4.85
C PRO A 112 16.94 11.66 3.36
N GLU A 113 17.26 10.64 2.56
CA GLU A 113 17.49 10.74 1.12
C GLU A 113 16.24 11.22 0.37
N LEU A 114 15.05 10.74 0.75
CA LEU A 114 13.79 11.22 0.17
C LEU A 114 13.56 12.70 0.47
N LYS A 115 13.86 13.12 1.71
CA LYS A 115 13.75 14.53 2.11
C LYS A 115 14.74 15.41 1.36
N ARG A 116 15.99 14.94 1.18
CA ARG A 116 17.02 15.63 0.38
C ARG A 116 16.59 15.81 -1.08
N ASN A 117 15.94 14.80 -1.64
CA ASN A 117 15.43 14.83 -3.01
C ASN A 117 14.11 15.63 -3.13
N GLY A 118 13.68 16.35 -2.09
CA GLY A 118 12.59 17.32 -2.15
C GLY A 118 11.21 16.79 -1.77
N PHE A 119 11.11 15.57 -1.20
CA PHE A 119 9.86 15.05 -0.69
C PHE A 119 9.40 15.81 0.56
N LYS A 120 8.21 16.43 0.49
CA LYS A 120 7.63 17.27 1.56
C LYS A 120 6.46 16.62 2.31
N GLY A 121 6.18 15.33 2.07
CA GLY A 121 5.10 14.59 2.74
C GLY A 121 3.80 14.48 1.95
N ASP A 122 3.71 15.09 0.77
CA ASP A 122 2.58 14.91 -0.14
C ASP A 122 2.94 13.92 -1.27
N TYR A 123 1.98 13.07 -1.61
CA TYR A 123 2.08 12.06 -2.64
C TYR A 123 1.53 12.53 -4.00
N HIS A 124 0.87 13.68 -4.06
CA HIS A 124 0.43 14.30 -5.32
C HIS A 124 -0.45 13.39 -6.21
N ASN A 125 -1.28 12.54 -5.61
CA ASN A 125 -2.10 11.51 -6.27
C ASN A 125 -1.29 10.43 -7.01
N THR A 126 -0.09 10.10 -6.51
CA THR A 126 0.69 8.94 -6.94
C THR A 126 0.76 7.89 -5.83
N LEU A 127 0.99 6.63 -6.20
CA LEU A 127 1.21 5.57 -5.22
C LEU A 127 2.54 5.84 -4.50
N PRO A 128 2.61 5.70 -3.16
CA PRO A 128 3.83 5.95 -2.39
C PRO A 128 5.04 5.16 -2.90
N TYR A 129 4.82 3.92 -3.35
CA TYR A 129 5.90 3.08 -3.87
C TYR A 129 6.51 3.65 -5.16
N ASP A 130 5.67 3.93 -6.17
CA ASP A 130 6.14 4.43 -7.46
C ASP A 130 6.86 5.77 -7.30
N LEU A 131 6.33 6.65 -6.45
CA LEU A 131 6.92 7.94 -6.17
C LEU A 131 8.31 7.81 -5.52
N PHE A 132 8.45 6.97 -4.49
CA PHE A 132 9.74 6.80 -3.82
C PHE A 132 10.78 6.15 -4.71
N THR A 133 10.41 5.11 -5.45
CA THR A 133 11.32 4.47 -6.40
C THR A 133 11.75 5.47 -7.47
N ALA A 134 10.83 6.24 -8.05
CA ALA A 134 11.12 7.22 -9.08
C ALA A 134 12.03 8.37 -8.60
N ILE A 135 11.80 8.92 -7.41
CA ILE A 135 12.60 10.01 -6.83
C ILE A 135 14.02 9.54 -6.47
N LEU A 136 14.19 8.27 -6.10
CA LEU A 136 15.49 7.73 -5.71
C LEU A 136 16.31 7.24 -6.90
N SER A 137 15.65 6.82 -8.00
CA SER A 137 16.32 6.27 -9.17
C SER A 137 16.70 7.31 -10.22
N ASP A 138 15.88 8.35 -10.41
CA ASP A 138 16.07 9.34 -11.49
C ASP A 138 16.23 10.77 -10.94
N SER A 139 17.17 11.52 -11.53
CA SER A 139 17.38 12.94 -11.23
C SER A 139 16.32 13.85 -11.85
N ARG A 140 15.66 13.40 -12.93
CA ARG A 140 14.61 14.18 -13.61
C ARG A 140 13.35 14.28 -12.77
N THR A 141 12.95 13.18 -12.14
CA THR A 141 11.79 13.11 -11.23
C THR A 141 12.02 13.98 -10.00
N GLU A 142 13.23 13.97 -9.43
CA GLU A 142 13.65 14.89 -8.38
C GLU A 142 13.48 16.36 -8.82
N THR A 143 13.95 16.69 -10.03
CA THR A 143 13.84 18.05 -10.58
C THR A 143 12.39 18.47 -10.77
N LEU A 144 11.56 17.60 -11.36
CA LEU A 144 10.13 17.85 -11.57
C LEU A 144 9.38 18.04 -10.25
N LEU A 145 9.73 17.25 -9.22
CA LEU A 145 9.16 17.37 -7.88
C LEU A 145 9.54 18.71 -7.23
N LYS A 146 10.83 19.07 -7.27
CA LYS A 146 11.34 20.33 -6.70
C LYS A 146 10.79 21.55 -7.44
N ALA A 147 10.61 21.46 -8.76
CA ALA A 147 10.01 22.50 -9.59
C ALA A 147 8.49 22.64 -9.40
N GLY A 148 7.84 21.73 -8.65
CA GLY A 148 6.39 21.76 -8.44
C GLY A 148 5.56 21.32 -9.66
N GLN A 149 6.19 20.68 -10.66
CA GLN A 149 5.54 20.25 -11.89
C GLN A 149 4.88 18.87 -11.73
N TYR A 150 3.88 18.80 -10.84
CA TYR A 150 3.26 17.54 -10.43
C TYR A 150 2.52 16.80 -11.55
N ALA A 151 1.92 17.52 -12.50
CA ALA A 151 1.23 16.91 -13.63
C ALA A 151 2.20 16.14 -14.54
N MET A 152 3.36 16.73 -14.84
CA MET A 152 4.42 16.08 -15.62
C MET A 152 5.07 14.93 -14.84
N LEU A 153 5.30 15.10 -13.53
CA LEU A 153 5.81 14.03 -12.68
C LEU A 153 4.92 12.79 -12.73
N ARG A 154 3.60 12.95 -12.62
CA ARG A 154 2.64 11.84 -12.73
C ARG A 154 2.68 11.15 -14.07
N HIS A 155 2.77 11.92 -15.16
CA HIS A 155 2.86 11.36 -16.49
C HIS A 155 4.15 10.56 -16.66
N TYR A 156 5.28 11.12 -16.20
CA TYR A 156 6.58 10.48 -16.26
C TYR A 156 6.61 9.13 -15.54
N ILE A 157 6.12 9.10 -14.30
CA ILE A 157 6.05 7.87 -13.48
C ILE A 157 5.18 6.80 -14.14
N ARG A 158 4.06 7.18 -14.77
CA ARG A 158 3.17 6.22 -15.46
C ARG A 158 3.73 5.71 -16.80
N SER A 159 4.63 6.46 -17.41
CA SER A 159 5.20 6.15 -18.73
C SER A 159 6.52 5.37 -18.67
N SER A 160 7.10 5.23 -17.47
CA SER A 160 8.40 4.58 -17.22
C SER A 160 8.19 3.13 -16.79
#